data_AF-A0A0D6AJK8-F1
#
_entry.id   AF-A0A0D6AJK8-F1
#
_cell.length_a   1.000
_cell.length_b   1.000
_cell.length_c   1.000
_cell.angle_alpha   90.00
_cell.angle_beta   90.00
_cell.angle_gamma   90.00
#
_symmetry.space_group_name_H-M   'P 1'
#
loop_
_entity.id
_entity.type
_entity.pdbx_description
1 polymer ?
#
loop_
_entity_poly.entity_id
_entity_poly.type
_entity_poly.pdbx_seq_one_letter_code
_entity_poly.pdbx_strand_id
1 'polypeptide(L)'
;MMIQQLTNNDDDDVVFILSIRNDNIVWEDDDGHDKEIYFYDGNKIVQLSDNNFDDKITGFPIYSDTNDLIWTAEVSDHHGTYSAIYLYDGEKTIQITENIYGSIAEVSVNQNYIIWIANTYTESGRESNIYKYDQEKITKVTDNIFNYYINQLQISDDHIFLGCKR
;
A
#
# COMPACT_ATOMS: atom_id res chain seq x y z
N MET A 1 -0.16 -28.89 13.36
CA MET A 1 -0.78 -28.00 12.35
C MET A 1 -2.17 -27.67 12.87
N MET A 2 -2.45 -26.39 13.06
CA MET A 2 -3.80 -25.89 13.38
C MET A 2 -4.40 -25.36 12.07
N ILE A 3 -5.71 -25.53 11.90
CA ILE A 3 -6.46 -24.97 10.77
C ILE A 3 -7.40 -23.93 11.38
N GLN A 4 -7.34 -22.70 10.86
CA GLN A 4 -8.23 -21.62 11.25
C GLN A 4 -8.89 -21.05 9.98
N GLN A 5 -10.20 -20.94 10.03
CA GLN A 5 -11.00 -20.27 9.01
C GLN A 5 -11.20 -18.82 9.45
N LEU A 6 -10.91 -17.86 8.57
CA LEU A 6 -11.04 -16.42 8.86
C LEU A 6 -12.36 -15.85 8.31
N THR A 7 -12.82 -16.35 7.17
CA THR A 7 -14.04 -15.92 6.47
C THR A 7 -15.00 -17.09 6.29
N ASN A 8 -16.31 -16.83 6.27
CA ASN A 8 -17.35 -17.83 6.02
C ASN A 8 -18.57 -17.17 5.38
N ASN A 9 -18.42 -16.80 4.12
CA ASN A 9 -19.43 -16.18 3.26
C ASN A 9 -19.54 -16.94 1.92
N ASP A 10 -20.44 -16.48 1.05
CA ASP A 10 -20.66 -17.05 -0.28
C ASP A 10 -19.88 -16.29 -1.38
N ASP A 11 -19.00 -15.37 -0.98
CA ASP A 11 -18.31 -14.42 -1.84
C ASP A 11 -16.83 -14.80 -2.06
N ASP A 12 -16.23 -14.30 -3.15
CA ASP A 12 -14.85 -14.62 -3.51
C ASP A 12 -13.86 -13.78 -2.68
N ASP A 13 -13.23 -14.41 -1.68
CA ASP A 13 -12.12 -13.82 -0.92
C ASP A 13 -10.81 -13.79 -1.74
N VAL A 14 -10.11 -12.65 -1.72
CA VAL A 14 -8.73 -12.56 -2.22
C VAL A 14 -7.76 -12.42 -1.06
N VAL A 15 -7.12 -13.53 -0.70
CA VAL A 15 -6.18 -13.58 0.43
C VAL A 15 -4.77 -13.18 0.02
N PHE A 16 -4.24 -12.11 0.61
CA PHE A 16 -2.83 -11.75 0.51
C PHE A 16 -2.08 -12.21 1.77
N ILE A 17 -1.35 -13.32 1.64
CA ILE A 17 -0.46 -13.78 2.71
C ILE A 17 0.79 -12.91 2.68
N LEU A 18 0.97 -12.17 3.76
CA LEU A 18 1.71 -10.92 3.76
C LEU A 18 3.03 -11.04 4.49
N SER A 19 3.04 -11.83 5.55
CA SER A 19 4.23 -12.19 6.29
C SER A 19 3.87 -13.31 7.26
N ILE A 20 4.67 -14.37 7.32
CA ILE A 20 4.50 -15.45 8.33
C ILE A 20 5.14 -15.02 9.67
N ARG A 21 5.22 -13.70 9.92
CA ARG A 21 5.60 -13.18 11.23
C ARG A 21 4.31 -12.94 12.00
N ASN A 22 4.05 -13.80 12.99
CA ASN A 22 2.92 -13.73 13.91
C ASN A 22 1.54 -14.00 13.29
N ASP A 23 1.46 -14.80 12.21
CA ASP A 23 0.18 -15.23 11.60
C ASP A 23 -0.71 -14.07 11.09
N ASN A 24 -0.08 -12.95 10.73
CA ASN A 24 -0.76 -11.75 10.24
C ASN A 24 -1.20 -11.90 8.78
N ILE A 25 -2.47 -11.62 8.48
CA ILE A 25 -3.07 -11.82 7.15
C ILE A 25 -3.87 -10.58 6.78
N VAL A 26 -3.73 -10.10 5.53
CA VAL A 26 -4.61 -9.06 4.97
C VAL A 26 -5.30 -9.62 3.74
N TRP A 27 -6.57 -9.31 3.56
CA TRP A 27 -7.35 -9.80 2.43
C TRP A 27 -8.41 -8.78 2.01
N GLU A 28 -8.94 -8.99 0.82
CA GLU A 28 -10.15 -8.33 0.33
C GLU A 28 -11.34 -9.26 0.58
N ASP A 29 -12.44 -8.73 1.07
CA ASP A 29 -13.71 -9.44 1.28
C ASP A 29 -14.89 -8.53 0.90
N ASP A 30 -16.02 -9.13 0.51
CA ASP A 30 -17.26 -8.41 0.19
C ASP A 30 -18.08 -8.24 1.47
N ASP A 31 -18.40 -7.00 1.83
CA ASP A 31 -19.19 -6.70 3.03
C ASP A 31 -20.71 -6.84 2.82
N GLY A 32 -21.13 -7.19 1.59
CA GLY A 32 -22.50 -7.24 1.10
C GLY A 32 -22.88 -6.04 0.23
N HIS A 33 -22.02 -5.04 0.06
CA HIS A 33 -22.22 -3.86 -0.79
C HIS A 33 -21.04 -3.61 -1.73
N ASP A 34 -19.82 -3.65 -1.19
CA ASP A 34 -18.57 -3.42 -1.90
C ASP A 34 -17.40 -4.16 -1.25
N LYS A 35 -16.26 -4.19 -1.95
CA LYS A 35 -15.05 -4.84 -1.44
C LYS A 35 -14.32 -3.98 -0.43
N GLU A 36 -13.99 -4.59 0.69
CA GLU A 36 -13.27 -3.95 1.78
C GLU A 36 -12.01 -4.73 2.17
N ILE A 37 -11.07 -4.03 2.81
CA ILE A 37 -9.78 -4.57 3.23
C ILE A 37 -9.87 -4.99 4.69
N TYR A 38 -9.52 -6.23 4.97
CA TYR A 38 -9.53 -6.81 6.31
C TYR A 38 -8.14 -7.26 6.74
N PHE A 39 -7.89 -7.22 8.05
CA PHE A 39 -6.63 -7.61 8.67
C PHE A 39 -6.86 -8.51 9.89
N TYR A 40 -6.11 -9.61 9.94
CA TYR A 40 -6.03 -10.50 11.10
C TYR A 40 -4.69 -10.31 11.78
N ASP A 41 -4.70 -9.90 13.05
CA ASP A 41 -3.50 -9.59 13.86
C ASP A 41 -2.95 -10.79 14.66
N GLY A 42 -3.42 -12.00 14.31
CA GLY A 42 -3.16 -13.22 15.08
C GLY A 42 -4.13 -13.46 16.25
N ASN A 43 -4.98 -12.49 16.60
CA ASN A 43 -5.98 -12.60 17.67
C ASN A 43 -7.40 -12.20 17.24
N LYS A 44 -7.53 -11.14 16.45
CA LYS A 44 -8.82 -10.57 16.01
C LYS A 44 -8.75 -10.12 14.55
N ILE A 45 -9.93 -10.02 13.95
CA ILE A 45 -10.12 -9.43 12.63
C ILE A 45 -10.46 -7.95 12.81
N VAL A 46 -9.85 -7.09 12.00
CA VAL A 46 -10.06 -5.65 11.92
C VAL A 46 -10.41 -5.32 10.48
N GLN A 47 -11.53 -4.62 10.27
CA GLN A 47 -11.87 -4.02 8.99
C GLN A 47 -11.06 -2.71 8.85
N LEU A 48 -10.18 -2.66 7.85
CA LEU A 48 -9.25 -1.55 7.63
C LEU A 48 -9.84 -0.45 6.73
N SER A 49 -10.81 -0.79 5.89
CA SER A 49 -11.59 0.14 5.06
C SER A 49 -13.09 -0.14 5.21
N ASP A 50 -13.89 0.91 5.17
CA ASP A 50 -15.36 0.87 5.31
C ASP A 50 -15.91 2.12 4.62
N ASN A 51 -16.32 1.98 3.37
CA ASN A 51 -16.82 3.05 2.53
C ASN A 51 -17.95 2.60 1.60
N ASN A 52 -18.03 3.11 0.35
CA ASN A 52 -19.11 2.73 -0.58
C ASN A 52 -18.52 2.44 -1.97
N PHE A 53 -17.26 2.02 -2.00
CA PHE A 53 -16.46 1.80 -3.19
C PHE A 53 -15.52 0.62 -2.98
N ASP A 54 -15.39 -0.20 -4.01
CA ASP A 54 -14.44 -1.31 -4.00
C ASP A 54 -13.00 -0.82 -3.70
N ASP A 55 -12.44 -1.33 -2.60
CA ASP A 55 -11.05 -1.24 -2.25
C ASP A 55 -10.30 -2.52 -2.64
N LYS A 56 -9.21 -2.35 -3.39
CA LYS A 56 -8.44 -3.47 -3.92
C LYS A 56 -6.96 -3.33 -3.64
N ILE A 57 -6.36 -4.31 -2.98
CA ILE A 57 -4.93 -4.37 -2.72
C ILE A 57 -4.19 -4.55 -4.04
N THR A 58 -3.27 -3.63 -4.34
CA THR A 58 -2.52 -3.59 -5.61
C THR A 58 -1.05 -3.94 -5.48
N GLY A 59 -0.52 -3.91 -4.27
CA GLY A 59 0.87 -4.18 -3.95
C GLY A 59 0.97 -5.09 -2.74
N PHE A 60 2.11 -5.76 -2.59
CA PHE A 60 2.37 -6.55 -1.40
C PHE A 60 2.43 -5.62 -0.19
N PRO A 61 1.56 -5.80 0.81
CA PRO A 61 1.68 -4.99 2.00
C PRO A 61 2.93 -5.36 2.78
N ILE A 62 3.43 -4.40 3.55
CA ILE A 62 4.73 -4.45 4.22
C ILE A 62 4.59 -3.92 5.63
N TYR A 63 5.45 -4.40 6.54
CA TYR A 63 5.53 -3.87 7.90
C TYR A 63 6.67 -2.88 8.05
N SER A 64 6.44 -1.80 8.79
CA SER A 64 7.52 -0.96 9.32
C SER A 64 8.28 -1.68 10.43
N ASP A 65 9.44 -1.14 10.82
CA ASP A 65 10.20 -1.61 11.98
C ASP A 65 9.42 -1.44 13.31
N THR A 66 8.39 -0.59 13.31
CA THR A 66 7.50 -0.29 14.43
C THR A 66 6.20 -1.11 14.42
N ASN A 67 6.07 -2.08 13.52
CA ASN A 67 4.89 -2.94 13.30
C ASN A 67 3.65 -2.22 12.74
N ASP A 68 3.82 -1.05 12.12
CA ASP A 68 2.75 -0.47 11.32
C ASP A 68 2.60 -1.30 10.05
N LEU A 69 1.37 -1.55 9.62
CA LEU A 69 1.05 -2.22 8.37
C LEU A 69 0.87 -1.17 7.27
N ILE A 70 1.59 -1.31 6.17
CA ILE A 70 1.53 -0.40 5.02
C ILE A 70 1.08 -1.20 3.80
N TRP A 71 0.09 -0.71 3.06
CA TRP A 71 -0.36 -1.32 1.81
C TRP A 71 -0.63 -0.27 0.75
N THR A 72 -0.73 -0.74 -0.49
CA THR A 72 -1.29 0.04 -1.58
C THR A 72 -2.64 -0.53 -1.96
N ALA A 73 -3.64 0.34 -2.06
CA ALA A 73 -4.95 -0.02 -2.56
C ALA A 73 -5.31 0.84 -3.77
N GLU A 74 -6.03 0.25 -4.71
CA GLU A 74 -6.80 0.95 -5.72
C GLU A 74 -8.16 1.28 -5.14
N VAL A 75 -8.53 2.56 -5.22
CA VAL A 75 -9.77 3.12 -4.70
C VAL A 75 -10.55 3.63 -5.91
N SER A 76 -11.84 3.27 -6.01
CA SER A 76 -12.69 3.68 -7.13
C SER A 76 -13.82 4.59 -6.67
N ASP A 77 -13.64 5.91 -6.71
CA ASP A 77 -14.68 6.85 -6.32
C ASP A 77 -15.42 7.49 -7.52
N HIS A 78 -16.27 8.49 -7.25
CA HIS A 78 -16.99 9.24 -8.29
C HIS A 78 -16.08 10.01 -9.28
N HIS A 79 -14.80 10.18 -8.95
CA HIS A 79 -13.80 10.85 -9.77
C HIS A 79 -12.92 9.88 -10.56
N GLY A 80 -13.09 8.57 -10.34
CA GLY A 80 -12.43 7.49 -11.05
C GLY A 80 -11.58 6.64 -10.12
N THR A 81 -10.72 5.84 -10.75
CA THR A 81 -9.89 4.86 -10.04
C THR A 81 -8.47 5.39 -9.86
N TYR A 82 -7.95 5.37 -8.63
CA TYR A 82 -6.59 5.82 -8.30
C TYR A 82 -5.93 4.90 -7.29
N SER A 83 -4.59 4.90 -7.25
CA SER A 83 -3.85 4.18 -6.21
C SER A 83 -3.54 5.08 -5.02
N ALA A 84 -3.64 4.54 -3.81
CA ALA A 84 -3.25 5.21 -2.58
C ALA A 84 -2.42 4.30 -1.67
N ILE A 85 -1.57 4.92 -0.85
CA ILE A 85 -0.81 4.27 0.22
C ILE A 85 -1.58 4.47 1.52
N TYR A 86 -1.74 3.39 2.26
CA TYR A 86 -2.38 3.38 3.56
C TYR A 86 -1.42 2.86 4.62
N LEU A 87 -1.65 3.28 5.86
CA LEU A 87 -0.94 2.83 7.05
C LEU A 87 -1.97 2.46 8.13
N TYR A 88 -1.76 1.34 8.81
CA TYR A 88 -2.48 0.95 10.02
C TYR A 88 -1.50 0.88 11.18
N ASP A 89 -1.71 1.71 12.21
CA ASP A 89 -0.83 1.87 13.38
C ASP A 89 -1.20 0.95 14.56
N GLY A 90 -2.14 0.02 14.36
CA GLY A 90 -2.70 -0.83 15.40
C GLY A 90 -3.96 -0.25 16.08
N GLU A 91 -4.29 1.02 15.86
CA GLU A 91 -5.50 1.66 16.35
C GLU A 91 -6.40 2.17 15.22
N LYS A 92 -5.81 2.76 14.18
CA LYS A 92 -6.54 3.40 13.07
C LYS A 92 -5.85 3.22 11.73
N THR A 93 -6.65 3.28 10.68
CA THR A 93 -6.18 3.38 9.29
C THR A 93 -5.97 4.85 8.92
N ILE A 94 -4.85 5.15 8.28
CA ILE A 94 -4.48 6.47 7.77
C ILE A 94 -4.20 6.33 6.28
N GLN A 95 -4.95 7.07 5.46
CA GLN A 95 -4.60 7.27 4.06
C GLN A 95 -3.45 8.27 3.99
N ILE A 96 -2.28 7.83 3.52
CA ILE A 96 -1.09 8.69 3.42
C ILE A 96 -1.20 9.59 2.19
N THR A 97 -1.71 9.07 1.08
CA THR A 97 -1.71 9.77 -0.21
C THR A 97 -3.12 9.94 -0.74
N GLU A 98 -3.48 11.18 -1.07
CA GLU A 98 -4.72 11.47 -1.81
C GLU A 98 -4.45 11.42 -3.32
N ASN A 99 -5.30 10.69 -4.07
CA ASN A 99 -5.46 10.85 -5.52
C ASN A 99 -4.15 10.91 -6.31
N ILE A 100 -3.29 9.89 -6.19
CA ILE A 100 -2.13 9.78 -7.08
C ILE A 100 -2.67 9.47 -8.48
N TYR A 101 -2.75 10.48 -9.35
CA TYR A 101 -3.06 10.36 -10.78
C TYR A 101 -1.93 9.58 -11.47
N GLY A 102 -1.97 8.26 -11.35
CA GLY A 102 -0.84 7.40 -11.63
C GLY A 102 -0.94 6.05 -10.91
N SER A 103 0.14 5.28 -11.01
CA SER A 103 0.27 4.00 -10.29
C SER A 103 1.42 4.08 -9.29
N ILE A 104 1.26 3.47 -8.12
CA ILE A 104 2.37 3.23 -7.20
C ILE A 104 3.12 1.98 -7.68
N ALA A 105 4.40 2.14 -8.03
CA ALA A 105 5.19 1.04 -8.60
C ALA A 105 5.84 0.18 -7.51
N GLU A 106 6.35 0.82 -6.46
CA GLU A 106 7.02 0.16 -5.36
C GLU A 106 6.95 1.04 -4.10
N VAL A 107 6.86 0.40 -2.94
CA VAL A 107 6.88 1.04 -1.62
C VAL A 107 7.97 0.36 -0.78
N SER A 108 8.73 1.16 -0.03
CA SER A 108 9.69 0.69 0.96
C SER A 108 9.53 1.54 2.22
N VAL A 109 9.74 0.92 3.38
CA VAL A 109 9.52 1.54 4.69
C VAL A 109 10.67 1.25 5.65
N ASN A 110 10.94 2.18 6.55
CA ASN A 110 11.70 1.97 7.78
C ASN A 110 11.00 2.71 8.95
N GLN A 111 11.61 2.69 10.14
CA GLN A 111 11.09 3.40 11.33
C GLN A 111 10.78 4.90 11.14
N ASN A 112 11.40 5.59 10.18
CA ASN A 112 11.30 7.04 10.02
C ASN A 112 10.47 7.45 8.80
N TYR A 113 10.50 6.64 7.73
CA TYR A 113 10.03 7.05 6.42
C TYR A 113 9.30 5.92 5.69
N ILE A 114 8.23 6.31 5.00
CA ILE A 114 7.67 5.55 3.89
C ILE A 114 8.13 6.22 2.60
N ILE A 115 8.74 5.47 1.70
CA ILE A 115 9.11 5.94 0.37
C ILE A 115 8.45 5.12 -0.70
N TRP A 116 8.12 5.76 -1.83
CA TRP A 116 7.51 5.07 -2.95
C TRP A 116 7.90 5.68 -4.28
N ILE A 117 7.73 4.89 -5.32
CA ILE A 117 7.78 5.32 -6.72
C ILE A 117 6.34 5.58 -7.18
N ALA A 118 6.01 6.81 -7.53
CA ALA A 118 4.76 7.13 -8.21
C ALA A 118 5.00 7.39 -9.70
N ASN A 119 4.21 6.71 -10.54
CA ASN A 119 4.25 6.86 -11.99
C ASN A 119 3.15 7.81 -12.44
N THR A 120 3.51 8.99 -12.92
CA THR A 120 2.58 9.93 -13.53
C THR A 120 2.68 9.84 -15.05
N TYR A 121 1.53 9.80 -15.73
CA TYR A 121 1.49 9.79 -17.19
C TYR A 121 1.35 11.22 -17.71
N THR A 122 2.35 11.67 -18.46
CA THR A 122 2.37 12.99 -19.11
C THR A 122 2.30 12.81 -20.63
N GLU A 123 2.11 13.90 -21.37
CA GLU A 123 2.14 13.86 -22.85
C GLU A 123 3.48 13.35 -23.40
N SER A 124 4.57 13.51 -22.64
CA SER A 124 5.91 13.03 -22.99
C SER A 124 6.20 11.59 -22.56
N GLY A 125 5.23 10.90 -21.96
CA GLY A 125 5.35 9.51 -21.51
C GLY A 125 5.19 9.35 -20.00
N ARG A 126 5.64 8.21 -19.47
CA ARG A 126 5.60 7.93 -18.03
C ARG A 126 6.79 8.57 -17.32
N GLU A 127 6.51 9.37 -16.31
CA GLU A 127 7.50 9.86 -15.34
C GLU A 127 7.36 9.10 -14.02
N SER A 128 8.45 8.50 -13.54
CA SER A 128 8.49 7.80 -12.25
C SER A 128 9.26 8.68 -11.26
N ASN A 129 8.56 9.20 -10.26
CA ASN A 129 9.13 10.09 -9.25
C ASN A 129 9.16 9.38 -7.89
N ILE A 130 10.20 9.65 -7.10
CA ILE A 130 10.29 9.16 -5.72
C ILE A 130 9.72 10.20 -4.79
N TYR A 131 8.88 9.73 -3.88
CA TYR A 131 8.33 10.52 -2.79
C TYR A 131 8.70 9.89 -1.45
N LYS A 132 8.69 10.72 -0.42
CA LYS A 132 8.95 10.34 0.96
C LYS A 132 7.90 10.95 1.87
N TYR A 133 7.37 10.15 2.78
CA TYR A 133 6.53 10.57 3.90
C TYR A 133 7.31 10.40 5.20
N ASP A 134 7.35 11.45 6.02
CA ASP A 134 8.07 11.52 7.30
C ASP A 134 7.13 11.58 8.51
N GLN A 135 5.90 11.07 8.36
CA GLN A 135 4.80 11.14 9.34
C GLN A 135 4.18 12.54 9.50
N GLU A 136 4.79 13.60 8.97
CA GLU A 136 4.22 14.95 8.97
C GLU A 136 3.78 15.39 7.57
N LYS A 137 4.58 15.09 6.55
CA LYS A 137 4.34 15.56 5.18
C LYS A 137 4.93 14.64 4.12
N ILE A 138 4.43 14.82 2.91
CA ILE A 138 4.98 14.21 1.71
C ILE A 138 5.96 15.17 1.03
N THR A 139 7.16 14.69 0.69
CA THR A 139 8.16 15.44 -0.07
C THR A 139 8.59 14.64 -1.29
N LYS A 140 8.63 15.30 -2.46
CA LYS A 140 9.24 14.73 -3.67
C LYS A 140 10.76 14.71 -3.51
N VAL A 141 11.38 13.55 -3.68
CA VAL A 141 12.83 13.36 -3.52
C VAL A 141 13.56 13.57 -4.85
N THR A 142 12.93 13.24 -5.98
CA THR A 142 13.56 13.30 -7.31
C THR A 142 13.19 14.56 -8.08
N ASP A 143 14.21 15.29 -8.53
CA ASP A 143 14.11 16.39 -9.52
C ASP A 143 14.99 16.15 -10.76
N ASN A 144 15.32 14.89 -11.07
CA ASN A 144 16.42 14.55 -12.00
C ASN A 144 16.01 13.67 -13.19
N ILE A 145 16.92 13.56 -14.17
CA ILE A 145 16.79 12.80 -15.43
C ILE A 145 16.60 11.28 -15.28
N PHE A 146 16.67 10.73 -14.07
CA PHE A 146 16.54 9.29 -13.80
C PHE A 146 15.08 8.80 -13.74
N ASN A 147 14.11 9.72 -13.79
CA ASN A 147 12.70 9.44 -13.55
C ASN A 147 12.07 8.44 -14.53
N TYR A 148 12.65 8.20 -15.69
CA TYR A 148 12.01 7.35 -16.71
C TYR A 148 12.17 5.84 -16.49
N TYR A 149 13.03 5.41 -15.54
CA TYR A 149 13.50 4.02 -15.50
C TYR A 149 13.59 3.40 -14.10
N ILE A 150 13.10 4.08 -13.06
CA ILE A 150 13.15 3.58 -11.68
C ILE A 150 12.06 2.51 -11.51
N ASN A 151 12.46 1.31 -11.09
CA ASN A 151 11.54 0.19 -10.92
C ASN A 151 11.78 -0.64 -9.66
N GLN A 152 12.77 -0.28 -8.85
CA GLN A 152 13.01 -0.91 -7.56
C GLN A 152 13.47 0.14 -6.55
N LEU A 153 12.97 0.04 -5.32
CA LEU A 153 13.21 1.02 -4.27
C LEU A 153 13.45 0.32 -2.94
N GLN A 154 14.53 0.68 -2.25
CA GLN A 154 14.80 0.23 -0.89
C GLN A 154 15.33 1.39 -0.04
N ILE A 155 15.06 1.36 1.26
CA ILE A 155 15.50 2.39 2.20
C ILE A 155 16.26 1.79 3.39
N SER A 156 17.33 2.47 3.82
CA SER A 156 17.95 2.31 5.15
C SER A 156 17.77 3.59 5.97
N ASP A 157 18.22 3.60 7.21
CA ASP A 157 18.12 4.80 8.07
C ASP A 157 18.69 6.08 7.44
N ASP A 158 19.71 5.95 6.60
CA ASP A 158 20.49 7.06 6.03
C ASP A 158 20.60 7.06 4.49
N HIS A 159 20.09 6.04 3.79
CA HIS A 159 20.20 5.92 2.33
C HIS A 159 18.89 5.49 1.66
N ILE A 160 18.70 5.95 0.42
CA ILE A 160 17.72 5.41 -0.52
C ILE A 160 18.50 4.71 -1.64
N PHE A 161 18.19 3.44 -1.89
CA PHE A 161 18.80 2.62 -2.92
C PHE A 161 17.83 2.44 -4.08
N LEU A 162 18.33 2.62 -5.30
CA LEU A 162 17.53 2.61 -6.53
C LEU A 162 18.03 1.56 -7.52
N GLY A 163 17.10 0.74 -7.98
CA GLY A 163 17.28 -0.08 -9.17
C GLY A 163 16.64 0.61 -10.38
N CYS A 164 17.43 0.75 -11.45
CA CYS A 164 16.94 1.29 -12.72
C CYS A 164 17.11 0.24 -13.81
N LYS A 165 16.11 0.07 -14.68
CA LYS A 165 16.23 -0.78 -15.87
C LYS A 165 16.55 0.07 -17.09
N ARG A 166 17.64 -0.23 -17.80
CA ARG A 166 17.94 0.36 -19.12
C ARG A 166 17.01 -0.17 -20.19
#